data_AF-A0AAX3GY29-F1
#
_entry.id   AF-A0AAX3GY29-F1
#
_cell.length_a   1.000
_cell.length_b   1.000
_cell.length_c   1.000
_cell.angle_alpha   90.00
_cell.angle_beta   90.00
_cell.angle_gamma   90.00
#
_symmetry.space_group_name_H-M   'P 1'
#
loop_
_entity.id
_entity.type
_entity.pdbx_description
1 polymer ?
#
loop_
_entity_poly.entity_id
_entity_poly.type
_entity_poly.pdbx_seq_one_letter_code
_entity_poly.pdbx_strand_id
1 'polypeptide(L)' 'MATFIIAAIVVVLMALAVMYMIKNLKKNGSSCGCGCSGCSSSKSCHSAKR' A
#
# COMPACT_ATOMS: atom_id res chain seq x y z
N MET A 1 -15.70 27.11 14.20
CA MET A 1 -14.25 27.34 13.99
C MET A 1 -13.42 26.13 14.40
N ALA A 2 -13.52 25.62 15.64
CA ALA A 2 -12.81 24.41 16.08
C ALA A 2 -13.10 23.15 15.22
N THR A 3 -14.32 23.02 14.70
CA THR A 3 -14.74 21.93 13.81
C THR A 3 -13.92 21.83 12.53
N PHE A 4 -13.56 22.96 11.93
CA PHE A 4 -12.75 23.00 10.71
C PHE A 4 -11.31 22.53 10.98
N ILE A 5 -10.75 22.89 12.13
CA ILE A 5 -9.40 22.48 12.54
C ILE A 5 -9.37 20.96 12.76
N ILE A 6 -10.35 20.41 13.46
CA ILE A 6 -10.45 18.97 13.72
C ILE A 6 -10.62 18.19 12.41
N ALA A 7 -11.50 18.66 11.52
CA ALA A 7 -11.72 18.03 10.22
C ALA A 7 -10.44 18.01 9.37
N ALA A 8 -9.68 19.11 9.34
CA ALA A 8 -8.41 19.18 8.61
C ALA A 8 -7.39 18.15 9.12
N ILE A 9 -7.25 18.02 10.45
CA ILE A 9 -6.30 17.06 11.05
C ILE A 9 -6.67 15.63 10.66
N VAL A 10 -7.95 15.25 10.77
CA VAL A 10 -8.42 13.90 10.43
C VAL A 10 -8.16 13.59 8.95
N VAL A 11 -8.47 14.52 8.06
CA VAL A 11 -8.24 14.35 6.61
C VAL A 11 -6.76 14.19 6.29
N VAL A 12 -5.89 14.97 6.93
CA VAL A 12 -4.43 14.88 6.73
C VAL A 12 -3.90 13.52 7.18
N LEU A 13 -4.33 13.02 8.35
CA LEU A 13 -3.91 11.70 8.85
C LEU A 13 -4.39 10.58 7.92
N MET A 14 -5.64 10.64 7.47
CA MET A 14 -6.20 9.67 6.52
C MET A 14 -5.43 9.68 5.19
N ALA A 15 -5.15 10.86 4.64
CA ALA A 15 -4.40 11.01 3.40
C ALA A 15 -2.97 10.50 3.53
N LEU A 16 -2.30 10.76 4.65
CA LEU A 16 -0.96 10.24 4.94
C LEU A 16 -0.94 8.72 5.03
N ALA A 17 -1.91 8.10 5.70
CA ALA A 17 -2.02 6.64 5.79
C ALA A 17 -2.20 6.00 4.41
N VAL A 18 -3.12 6.55 3.60
CA VAL A 18 -3.36 6.07 2.22
C VAL A 18 -2.13 6.29 1.34
N MET A 19 -1.50 7.47 1.41
CA MET A 19 -0.26 7.74 0.67
C MET A 19 0.88 6.82 1.08
N TYR A 20 0.99 6.49 2.38
CA TYR A 20 1.99 5.56 2.87
C TYR A 20 1.74 4.14 2.34
N MET A 21 0.48 3.69 2.37
CA MET A 21 0.10 2.41 1.77
C MET A 21 0.38 2.37 0.26
N ILE A 22 0.00 3.39 -0.50
CA ILE A 22 0.24 3.46 -1.95
C ILE A 22 1.74 3.53 -2.25
N LYS A 23 2.50 4.34 -1.51
CA LYS A 23 3.97 4.41 -1.65
C LYS A 23 4.62 3.07 -1.32
N ASN A 24 4.17 2.40 -0.26
CA ASN A 24 4.65 1.09 0.12
C ASN A 24 4.28 0.03 -0.92
N LEU A 25 3.10 0.13 -1.53
CA LEU A 25 2.66 -0.75 -2.61
C LEU A 25 3.43 -0.51 -3.91
N LYS A 26 3.78 0.75 -4.20
CA LYS A 26 4.57 1.12 -5.39
C LYS A 26 6.05 0.77 -5.23
N LYS A 27 6.60 0.89 -4.01
CA LYS A 27 7.99 0.50 -3.70
C LYS A 27 8.18 -1.00 -3.61
N ASN A 28 7.19 -1.73 -3.09
CA ASN A 28 7.32 -3.17 -2.81
C ASN A 28 6.52 -4.07 -3.75
N GLY A 29 5.93 -3.52 -4.82
CA GLY A 29 5.37 -4.27 -5.94
C GLY A 29 4.46 -5.45 -5.55
N SER A 30 3.15 -5.21 -5.48
CA SER A 30 2.10 -6.24 -5.41
C SER A 30 2.08 -7.12 -4.14
N SER A 31 1.09 -6.83 -3.29
CA SER A 31 0.26 -7.67 -2.39
C SER A 31 0.78 -8.95 -1.68
N CYS A 32 1.95 -9.51 -1.96
CA CYS A 32 2.54 -10.59 -1.18
C CYS A 32 3.51 -9.96 -0.18
N GLY A 33 3.05 -9.75 1.06
CA GLY A 33 3.88 -9.29 2.18
C GLY A 33 5.03 -10.25 2.53
N CYS A 34 5.08 -11.43 1.90
CA CYS A 34 6.19 -12.36 1.91
C CYS A 34 6.94 -12.21 0.58
N GLY A 35 8.21 -11.83 0.61
CA GLY A 35 9.05 -11.85 -0.61
C GLY A 35 8.91 -13.18 -1.35
N CYS A 36 8.91 -13.14 -2.69
CA CYS A 36 8.67 -14.30 -3.57
C CYS A 36 9.62 -15.50 -3.34
N SER A 37 10.65 -15.33 -2.52
CA SER A 37 11.59 -16.38 -2.11
C SER A 37 10.96 -17.53 -1.30
N GLY A 38 9.80 -17.32 -0.67
CA GLY A 38 9.09 -18.34 0.12
C GLY A 38 7.61 -18.55 -0.26
N CYS A 39 7.15 -17.95 -1.35
CA CYS A 39 5.74 -18.02 -1.74
C CYS A 39 5.43 -19.39 -2.39
N SER A 40 4.53 -20.18 -1.79
CA SER A 40 4.11 -21.49 -2.31
C SER A 40 3.43 -21.41 -3.70
N SER A 41 3.06 -20.20 -4.14
CA SER A 41 2.53 -19.89 -5.46
C SER A 41 3.54 -19.20 -6.40
N SER A 42 4.84 -19.24 -6.09
CA SER A 42 5.90 -18.58 -6.89
C SER A 42 5.95 -19.07 -8.34
N LYS A 43 5.59 -20.35 -8.60
CA LYS A 43 5.47 -20.90 -9.95
C LYS A 43 4.46 -20.15 -10.84
N SER A 44 3.44 -19.55 -10.26
CA SER A 44 2.38 -18.84 -10.98
C SER A 44 2.62 -17.33 -11.07
N CYS A 45 3.42 -16.76 -10.14
CA CYS A 45 3.71 -15.33 -10.07
C CYS A 45 4.45 -14.79 -11.31
N HIS A 46 5.20 -15.63 -12.03
CA HIS A 46 5.94 -15.23 -13.23
C HIS A 46 5.31 -15.77 -14.54
N SER A 47 4.00 -16.04 -14.53
CA SER A 47 3.27 -16.49 -15.73
C SER A 47 2.70 -15.34 -16.59
N ALA A 48 3.08 -14.09 -16.32
CA ALA A 48 2.85 -12.97 -17.23
C ALA A 48 4.00 -12.86 -18.24
N LYS A 49 4.05 -13.82 -19.17
CA LYS A 49 4.75 -13.61 -20.44
C LYS A 49 3.86 -12.72 -21.31
N ARG A 50 4.16 -11.42 -21.32
CA ARG A 50 4.17 -10.58 -22.53
C ARG A 50 5.12 -9.41 -22.32
#